data_AF-A0A2G5TSS3-F1
#
_entry.id   AF-A0A2G5TSS3-F1
#
_cell.length_a   1.000
_cell.length_b   1.000
_cell.length_c   1.000
_cell.angle_alpha   90.00
_cell.angle_beta   90.00
_cell.angle_gamma   90.00
#
_symmetry.space_group_name_H-M   'P 1'
#
loop_
_entity.id
_entity.type
_entity.pdbx_description
1 polymer ?
#
loop_
_entity_poly.entity_id
_entity_poly.type
_entity_poly.pdbx_seq_one_letter_code
_entity_poly.pdbx_strand_id
1 'polypeptide(L)'
;MGSFFLPTHLVLFSVLHSFLCAIKLGRLPALTQHPPSHHSFLSSSLPHSFVLYHSSWSYLSYYVEICRLAVFYPPFVRFIDFVSLLPIILSFCRSPIMLTCLLSLPADDLQYTLNSMEVSDLIAFSLCSKRTKNLVKSSNQKIDMIATEVRETYIEFRITARKYPELQENGNYEFIFVKIIDSRITLDRGKGIEEWRKAGFTQGDWIAHFLSIFNESMLCSLMIGGNVSHIRLDYVKEIYPKCKKLVITEHCSLEFIKIAFLKLFPIAEEMEVRKHMFENENDVSEFLTLNLKSVCFDYWPNPWKLKLDDLLTLNITNLTVKAAIFTEKEWNRFLKLWMKGSHTFYRPKLIKLTLRRGMRVNREEVFKGIKYQIVDHKHRLRRADGKELLISCSWGAMTFEFQ
;
A
#
# COMPACT_ATOMS: atom_id res chain seq x y z
N MET A 1 50.33 48.41 29.96
CA MET A 1 49.71 47.17 30.46
C MET A 1 48.66 46.75 29.45
N GLY A 2 49.00 45.83 28.55
CA GLY A 2 48.17 45.44 27.42
C GLY A 2 47.21 44.30 27.79
N SER A 3 45.93 44.51 27.54
CA SER A 3 44.85 43.53 27.67
C SER A 3 44.87 42.53 26.52
N PHE A 4 45.07 41.26 26.83
CA PHE A 4 44.87 40.13 25.91
C PHE A 4 43.35 39.91 25.72
N PHE A 5 42.84 40.22 24.53
CA PHE A 5 41.54 39.71 24.06
C PHE A 5 41.73 38.29 23.52
N LEU A 6 41.05 37.30 24.11
CA LEU A 6 40.92 35.98 23.51
C LEU A 6 40.01 36.06 22.26
N PRO A 7 40.30 35.33 21.16
CA PRO A 7 39.45 35.32 19.98
C PRO A 7 38.06 34.74 20.26
N THR A 8 37.01 35.47 19.89
CA THR A 8 35.58 35.09 19.94
C THR A 8 35.26 33.71 19.34
N HIS A 9 36.10 33.21 18.44
CA HIS A 9 35.97 31.89 17.82
C HIS A 9 36.19 30.72 18.79
N LEU A 10 37.07 30.87 19.79
CA LEU A 10 37.35 29.82 20.79
C LEU A 10 36.20 29.68 21.81
N VAL A 11 35.53 30.80 22.13
CA VAL A 11 34.37 30.81 23.02
C VAL A 11 33.18 30.09 22.36
N LEU A 12 32.91 30.38 21.08
CA LEU A 12 31.89 29.71 20.27
C LEU A 12 32.13 28.21 20.14
N PHE A 13 33.38 27.79 19.95
CA PHE A 13 33.74 26.36 19.87
C PHE A 13 33.48 25.63 21.19
N SER A 14 33.79 26.25 22.33
CA SER A 14 33.54 25.65 23.66
C SER A 14 32.05 25.49 23.97
N VAL A 15 31.22 26.46 23.53
CA VAL A 15 29.76 26.44 23.74
C VAL A 15 29.12 25.38 22.85
N LEU A 16 29.55 25.27 21.58
CA LEU A 16 29.04 24.27 20.64
C LEU A 16 29.42 22.84 21.08
N HIS A 17 30.65 22.64 21.55
CA HIS A 17 31.12 21.35 22.05
C HIS A 17 30.37 20.93 23.32
N SER A 18 30.14 21.86 24.24
CA SER A 18 29.37 21.60 25.47
C SER A 18 27.91 21.26 25.19
N PHE A 19 27.29 21.93 24.20
CA PHE A 19 25.90 21.69 23.80
C PHE A 19 25.73 20.32 23.12
N LEU A 20 26.66 19.95 22.24
CA LEU A 20 26.68 18.63 21.59
C LEU A 20 26.98 17.50 22.59
N CYS A 21 27.85 17.72 23.58
CA CYS A 21 28.07 16.78 24.68
C CYS A 21 26.83 16.58 25.56
N ALA A 22 26.05 17.64 25.82
CA ALA A 22 24.81 17.54 26.60
C ALA A 22 23.73 16.73 25.87
N ILE A 23 23.63 16.88 24.54
CA ILE A 23 22.72 16.08 23.68
C ILE A 23 23.15 14.61 23.68
N LYS A 24 24.45 14.33 23.55
CA LYS A 24 25.00 12.96 23.50
C LYS A 24 24.87 12.22 24.85
N LEU A 25 24.80 12.94 25.96
CA LEU A 25 24.65 12.39 27.31
C LEU A 25 23.19 12.32 27.81
N GLY A 26 22.20 12.67 26.98
CA GLY A 26 20.78 12.59 27.33
C GLY A 26 20.36 13.47 28.52
N ARG A 27 21.13 14.51 28.84
CA ARG A 27 20.86 15.45 29.94
C ARG A 27 20.31 16.76 29.39
N LEU A 28 19.04 16.76 28.99
CA LEU A 28 18.24 17.99 28.91
C LEU A 28 17.44 18.13 30.22
N PRO A 29 17.42 19.29 30.88
CA PRO A 29 16.51 19.51 32.01
C PRO A 29 15.07 19.39 31.53
N ALA A 30 14.26 18.61 32.25
CA ALA A 30 12.86 18.39 31.93
C ALA A 30 12.07 19.71 31.83
N LEU A 31 11.34 19.89 30.73
CA LEU A 31 10.29 20.90 30.59
C LEU A 31 9.08 20.46 31.40
N THR A 32 9.05 20.75 32.70
CA THR A 32 7.83 20.60 33.51
C THR A 32 6.94 21.82 33.33
N GLN A 33 5.78 21.61 32.69
CA GLN A 33 4.67 22.56 32.66
C GLN A 33 3.85 22.42 33.95
N HIS A 34 3.90 23.39 34.86
CA HIS A 34 2.84 23.64 35.84
C HIS A 34 2.79 25.14 36.23
N PRO A 35 1.60 25.70 36.50
CA PRO A 35 1.42 27.12 36.78
C PRO A 35 1.70 27.43 38.27
N PRO A 36 2.26 28.61 38.63
CA PRO A 36 2.41 28.96 40.03
C PRO A 36 1.15 29.67 40.55
N SER A 37 0.68 29.22 41.72
CA SER A 37 -0.28 29.90 42.59
C SER A 37 0.44 30.87 43.55
N HIS A 38 -0.31 31.89 43.97
CA HIS A 38 0.08 33.01 44.84
C HIS A 38 0.69 32.62 46.21
N HIS A 39 1.77 33.29 46.64
CA HIS A 39 1.79 34.27 47.75
C HIS A 39 3.23 34.71 48.16
N SER A 40 3.50 36.01 47.97
CA SER A 40 4.27 36.99 48.76
C SER A 40 5.26 36.56 49.88
N PHE A 41 6.48 37.10 49.85
CA PHE A 41 7.02 38.02 50.89
C PHE A 41 8.24 38.85 50.39
N LEU A 42 8.29 40.10 50.88
CA LEU A 42 9.19 41.28 50.77
C LEU A 42 10.72 40.99 50.88
N SER A 43 11.73 41.81 50.49
CA SER A 43 11.90 43.24 50.16
C SER A 43 13.27 43.52 49.48
N SER A 44 13.31 44.44 48.51
CA SER A 44 14.35 45.48 48.17
C SER A 44 15.86 45.16 48.34
N SER A 45 16.77 45.35 47.36
CA SER A 45 17.04 46.60 46.63
C SER A 45 18.18 46.43 45.59
N LEU A 46 18.00 46.96 44.36
CA LEU A 46 18.96 47.65 43.46
C LEU A 46 18.50 47.57 41.98
N PRO A 47 18.80 48.57 41.13
CA PRO A 47 17.89 49.02 40.07
C PRO A 47 18.12 48.41 38.68
N HIS A 48 17.05 48.45 37.90
CA HIS A 48 16.89 48.10 36.50
C HIS A 48 17.97 48.66 35.55
N SER A 49 18.49 47.78 34.69
CA SER A 49 18.51 47.97 33.22
C SER A 49 18.87 46.64 32.53
N PHE A 50 18.37 46.45 31.31
CA PHE A 50 18.41 45.23 30.46
C PHE A 50 17.33 44.18 30.69
N VAL A 51 16.16 44.48 30.11
CA VAL A 51 15.11 43.54 29.71
C VAL A 51 15.68 42.57 28.65
N LEU A 52 15.65 41.26 28.93
CA LEU A 52 15.89 40.19 27.97
C LEU A 52 14.61 39.94 27.15
N TYR A 53 14.55 40.49 25.95
CA TYR A 53 13.61 40.10 24.89
C TYR A 53 14.41 39.55 23.70
N HIS A 54 15.10 38.42 23.87
CA HIS A 54 15.81 37.74 22.77
C HIS A 54 16.07 36.26 23.13
N SER A 55 15.09 35.37 22.96
CA SER A 55 15.34 33.93 23.12
C SER A 55 14.71 33.03 22.06
N SER A 56 13.82 33.54 21.20
CA SER A 56 13.23 32.77 20.09
C SER A 56 13.82 33.12 18.71
N TRP A 57 14.27 34.36 18.51
CA TRP A 57 14.91 34.80 17.25
C TRP A 57 16.39 34.39 17.14
N SER A 58 17.06 34.17 18.26
CA SER A 58 18.49 33.81 18.32
C SER A 58 18.75 32.40 17.79
N TYR A 59 17.86 31.43 18.06
CA TYR A 59 18.00 30.07 17.55
C TYR A 59 17.79 30.00 16.04
N LEU A 60 16.77 30.67 15.50
CA LEU A 60 16.50 30.68 14.05
C LEU A 60 17.65 31.31 13.26
N SER A 61 18.20 32.42 13.77
CA SER A 61 19.39 33.08 13.20
C SER A 61 20.62 32.15 13.24
N TYR A 62 20.83 31.44 14.35
CA TYR A 62 21.96 30.52 14.52
C TYR A 62 21.90 29.32 13.57
N TYR A 63 20.71 28.74 13.36
CA TYR A 63 20.52 27.61 12.44
C TYR A 63 20.61 28.00 10.96
N VAL A 64 20.12 29.19 10.59
CA VAL A 64 20.30 29.74 9.23
C VAL A 64 21.78 29.97 8.94
N GLU A 65 22.56 30.40 9.93
CA GLU A 65 23.98 30.62 9.77
C GLU A 65 24.78 29.31 9.70
N ILE A 66 24.37 28.25 10.42
CA ILE A 66 24.92 26.90 10.25
C ILE A 66 24.64 26.35 8.85
N CYS A 67 23.42 26.52 8.33
CA CYS A 67 23.07 26.12 6.96
C CYS A 67 23.85 26.94 5.90
N ARG A 68 24.06 28.25 6.13
CA ARG A 68 24.92 29.08 5.27
C ARG A 68 26.38 28.61 5.30
N LEU A 69 26.93 28.32 6.48
CA LEU A 69 28.31 27.88 6.62
C LEU A 69 28.55 26.51 5.98
N ALA A 70 27.57 25.60 6.04
CA ALA A 70 27.62 24.31 5.35
C ALA A 70 27.61 24.44 3.81
N VAL A 71 26.98 25.48 3.26
CA VAL A 71 26.93 25.76 1.81
C VAL A 71 28.20 26.47 1.31
N PHE A 72 28.83 27.32 2.12
CA PHE A 72 29.99 28.11 1.69
C PHE A 72 31.35 27.49 2.06
N TYR A 73 31.40 26.49 2.95
CA TYR A 73 32.64 25.79 3.33
C TYR A 73 32.48 24.25 3.27
N PRO A 74 32.81 23.61 2.12
CA PRO A 74 32.73 22.16 1.95
C PRO A 74 33.46 21.30 3.01
N PRO A 75 34.60 21.71 3.62
CA PRO A 75 35.24 20.88 4.64
C PRO A 75 34.52 20.90 6.01
N PHE A 76 33.57 21.82 6.25
CA PHE A 76 32.79 21.87 7.50
C PHE A 76 31.81 20.70 7.64
N VAL A 77 31.36 20.14 6.51
CA VAL A 77 30.45 18.98 6.44
C VAL A 77 31.13 17.67 6.88
N ARG A 78 32.47 17.63 6.98
CA ARG A 78 33.21 16.44 7.45
C ARG A 78 33.29 16.30 8.96
N PHE A 79 32.93 17.33 9.73
CA PHE A 79 33.12 17.32 11.20
C PHE A 79 31.83 17.15 12.01
N ILE A 80 30.66 17.28 11.36
CA ILE A 80 29.36 17.02 11.97
C ILE A 80 28.74 15.88 11.19
N ASP A 81 28.50 14.74 11.85
CA ASP A 81 27.82 13.59 11.26
C ASP A 81 26.52 14.06 10.60
N PHE A 82 26.51 14.13 9.26
CA PHE A 82 25.33 14.50 8.47
C PHE A 82 24.11 13.62 8.85
N VAL A 83 24.40 12.38 9.27
CA VAL A 83 23.47 11.40 9.83
C VAL A 83 22.72 11.92 11.07
N SER A 84 23.37 12.73 11.92
CA SER A 84 22.78 13.25 13.17
C SER A 84 21.94 14.52 12.96
N LEU A 85 22.13 15.24 11.85
CA LEU A 85 21.31 16.39 11.47
C LEU A 85 20.17 16.02 10.51
N LEU A 86 20.26 14.89 9.80
CA LEU A 86 19.24 14.43 8.85
C LEU A 86 17.82 14.39 9.45
N PRO A 87 17.57 13.91 10.68
CA PRO A 87 16.23 13.91 11.28
C PRO A 87 15.71 15.33 11.56
N ILE A 88 16.60 16.26 11.88
CA ILE A 88 16.26 17.68 12.17
C ILE A 88 16.00 18.41 10.85
N ILE A 89 16.81 18.15 9.82
CA ILE A 89 16.62 18.66 8.47
C ILE A 89 15.27 18.17 7.91
N LEU A 90 14.93 16.88 8.09
CA LEU A 90 13.64 16.32 7.69
C LEU A 90 12.44 16.87 8.51
N SER A 91 12.63 17.25 9.79
CA SER A 91 11.54 17.82 10.60
C SER A 91 11.08 19.22 10.16
N PHE A 92 11.85 19.90 9.29
CA PHE A 92 11.61 21.29 8.86
C PHE A 92 11.14 21.42 7.40
N CYS A 93 10.64 20.34 6.78
CA CYS A 93 10.19 20.23 5.37
C CYS A 93 9.10 21.23 4.87
N ARG A 94 8.81 22.34 5.56
CA ARG A 94 7.75 23.30 5.23
C ARG A 94 8.22 24.64 4.67
N SER A 95 9.51 24.81 4.32
CA SER A 95 10.04 26.09 3.81
C SER A 95 10.68 26.00 2.40
N PRO A 96 10.41 26.96 1.49
CA PRO A 96 10.97 26.99 0.13
C PRO A 96 12.51 27.07 0.08
N ILE A 97 13.15 27.54 1.16
CA ILE A 97 14.62 27.66 1.28
C ILE A 97 15.29 26.26 1.35
N MET A 98 14.61 25.25 1.87
CA MET A 98 15.17 23.89 1.99
C MET A 98 15.12 23.13 0.66
N LEU A 99 14.09 23.36 -0.17
CA LEU A 99 13.99 22.74 -1.50
C LEU A 99 15.19 23.13 -2.38
N THR A 100 15.63 24.38 -2.28
CA THR A 100 16.83 24.87 -2.96
C THR A 100 18.11 24.22 -2.45
N CYS A 101 18.23 23.97 -1.13
CA CYS A 101 19.41 23.31 -0.56
C CYS A 101 19.52 21.84 -0.98
N LEU A 102 18.41 21.09 -0.93
CA LEU A 102 18.40 19.68 -1.32
C LEU A 102 18.77 19.50 -2.80
N LEU A 103 18.22 20.34 -3.68
CA LEU A 103 18.51 20.29 -5.12
C LEU A 103 19.91 20.77 -5.52
N SER A 104 20.67 21.33 -4.57
CA SER A 104 22.05 21.79 -4.74
C SER A 104 23.09 20.76 -4.28
N LEU A 105 22.67 19.64 -3.70
CA LEU A 105 23.57 18.56 -3.30
C LEU A 105 24.24 17.89 -4.52
N PRO A 106 25.46 17.38 -4.37
CA PRO A 106 26.07 16.45 -5.33
C PRO A 106 25.14 15.26 -5.62
N ALA A 107 25.29 14.65 -6.80
CA ALA A 107 24.38 13.61 -7.27
C ALA A 107 24.28 12.42 -6.31
N ASP A 108 25.41 11.94 -5.78
CA ASP A 108 25.47 10.80 -4.87
C ASP A 108 24.80 11.11 -3.52
N ASP A 109 25.05 12.30 -2.96
CA ASP A 109 24.46 12.77 -1.71
C ASP A 109 22.95 12.98 -1.84
N LEU A 110 22.51 13.53 -2.98
CA LEU A 110 21.10 13.68 -3.31
C LEU A 110 20.42 12.31 -3.39
N GLN A 111 21.03 11.35 -4.08
CA GLN A 111 20.48 10.00 -4.21
C GLN A 111 20.40 9.29 -2.86
N TYR A 112 21.45 9.37 -2.05
CA TYR A 112 21.47 8.83 -0.69
C TYR A 112 20.36 9.45 0.17
N THR A 113 20.18 10.77 0.07
CA THR A 113 19.14 11.49 0.81
C THR A 113 17.75 11.02 0.39
N LEU A 114 17.47 10.88 -0.91
CA LEU A 114 16.18 10.38 -1.41
C LEU A 114 15.90 8.95 -0.94
N ASN A 115 16.91 8.09 -0.93
CA ASN A 115 16.77 6.70 -0.47
C ASN A 115 16.54 6.59 1.04
N SER A 116 16.90 7.63 1.79
CA SER A 116 16.75 7.69 3.26
C SER A 116 15.46 8.37 3.71
N MET A 117 14.69 8.97 2.80
CA MET A 117 13.43 9.64 3.12
C MET A 117 12.30 8.63 3.38
N GLU A 118 11.39 8.95 4.31
CA GLU A 118 10.12 8.23 4.46
C GLU A 118 9.31 8.35 3.15
N VAL A 119 8.46 7.36 2.86
CA VAL A 119 7.67 7.36 1.62
C VAL A 119 6.72 8.54 1.58
N SER A 120 6.17 8.93 2.73
CA SER A 120 5.33 10.13 2.83
C SER A 120 6.08 11.43 2.49
N ASP A 121 7.35 11.56 2.89
CA ASP A 121 8.21 12.69 2.55
C ASP A 121 8.56 12.71 1.05
N LEU A 122 8.82 11.53 0.46
CA LEU A 122 9.01 11.39 -0.98
C LEU A 122 7.77 11.81 -1.77
N ILE A 123 6.57 11.46 -1.29
CA ILE A 123 5.32 11.92 -1.91
C ILE A 123 5.26 13.45 -1.83
N ALA A 124 5.48 14.07 -0.68
CA ALA A 124 5.47 15.53 -0.54
C ALA A 124 6.49 16.19 -1.50
N PHE A 125 7.73 15.71 -1.50
CA PHE A 125 8.80 16.21 -2.35
C PHE A 125 8.48 16.10 -3.85
N SER A 126 7.87 14.98 -4.26
CA SER A 126 7.46 14.76 -5.65
C SER A 126 6.39 15.75 -6.12
N LEU A 127 5.64 16.38 -5.21
CA LEU A 127 4.60 17.35 -5.55
C LEU A 127 5.12 18.76 -5.80
N CYS A 128 6.35 19.08 -5.36
CA CYS A 128 6.93 20.42 -5.45
C CYS A 128 7.19 20.89 -6.89
N SER A 129 7.67 20.02 -7.79
CA SER A 129 7.96 20.38 -9.18
C SER A 129 8.07 19.16 -10.09
N LYS A 130 8.14 19.38 -11.41
CA LYS A 130 8.44 18.30 -12.38
C LYS A 130 9.83 17.70 -12.15
N ARG A 131 10.81 18.52 -11.77
CA ARG A 131 12.18 18.06 -11.47
C ARG A 131 12.19 17.12 -10.26
N THR A 132 11.53 17.51 -9.18
CA THR A 132 11.49 16.69 -7.94
C THR A 132 10.68 15.41 -8.14
N LYS A 133 9.57 15.46 -8.90
CA LYS A 133 8.85 14.25 -9.33
C LYS A 133 9.77 13.26 -10.06
N ASN A 134 10.55 13.75 -11.01
CA ASN A 134 11.47 12.90 -11.77
C ASN A 134 12.58 12.31 -10.90
N LEU A 135 13.09 13.06 -9.92
CA LEU A 135 14.08 12.58 -8.96
C LEU A 135 13.54 11.45 -8.07
N VAL A 136 12.33 11.61 -7.53
CA VAL A 136 11.67 10.54 -6.75
C VAL A 136 11.43 9.32 -7.63
N LYS A 137 10.97 9.53 -8.87
CA LYS A 137 10.79 8.44 -9.82
C LYS A 137 12.10 7.68 -10.09
N SER A 138 13.22 8.40 -10.25
CA SER A 138 14.53 7.79 -10.50
C SER A 138 15.15 7.12 -9.27
N SER A 139 14.75 7.48 -8.05
CA SER A 139 15.23 6.78 -6.84
C SER A 139 14.74 5.34 -6.76
N ASN A 140 13.70 4.99 -7.53
CA ASN A 140 13.18 3.64 -7.66
C ASN A 140 12.83 3.01 -6.29
N GLN A 141 12.27 3.84 -5.40
CA GLN A 141 11.83 3.40 -4.09
C GLN A 141 10.80 2.28 -4.24
N LYS A 142 11.08 1.13 -3.64
CA LYS A 142 10.16 -0.01 -3.65
C LYS A 142 9.10 0.18 -2.57
N ILE A 143 7.85 0.05 -2.98
CA ILE A 143 6.71 -0.13 -2.07
C ILE A 143 6.29 -1.60 -2.10
N ASP A 144 5.72 -2.08 -0.99
CA ASP A 144 5.23 -3.46 -0.92
C ASP A 144 3.83 -3.57 -1.54
N MET A 145 3.01 -2.53 -1.39
CA MET A 145 1.64 -2.54 -1.89
C MET A 145 1.10 -1.12 -2.11
N ILE A 146 0.38 -0.96 -3.22
CA ILE A 146 -0.56 0.14 -3.43
C ILE A 146 -1.95 -0.42 -3.71
N ALA A 147 -2.89 -0.12 -2.82
CA ALA A 147 -4.28 -0.54 -2.93
C ALA A 147 -5.20 0.67 -2.88
N THR A 148 -6.35 0.58 -3.52
CA THR A 148 -7.37 1.63 -3.45
C THR A 148 -8.74 1.06 -3.11
N GLU A 149 -9.52 1.86 -2.40
CA GLU A 149 -10.94 1.64 -2.15
C GLU A 149 -11.73 2.81 -2.72
N VAL A 150 -12.67 2.51 -3.61
CA VAL A 150 -13.53 3.52 -4.23
C VAL A 150 -14.84 3.59 -3.47
N ARG A 151 -15.19 4.81 -3.08
CA ARG A 151 -16.51 5.20 -2.59
C ARG A 151 -17.15 6.16 -3.57
N GLU A 152 -18.41 6.49 -3.33
CA GLU A 152 -19.15 7.39 -4.23
C GLU A 152 -18.45 8.74 -4.39
N THR A 153 -18.06 9.36 -3.27
CA THR A 153 -17.52 10.73 -3.27
C THR A 153 -16.00 10.82 -3.17
N TYR A 154 -15.30 9.72 -2.85
CA TYR A 154 -13.86 9.75 -2.64
C TYR A 154 -13.17 8.43 -3.02
N ILE A 155 -11.85 8.50 -3.17
CA ILE A 155 -10.98 7.33 -3.31
C ILE A 155 -10.04 7.30 -2.12
N GLU A 156 -9.90 6.16 -1.47
CA GLU A 156 -8.92 5.95 -0.42
C GLU A 156 -7.77 5.09 -0.97
N PHE A 157 -6.56 5.61 -0.90
CA PHE A 157 -5.33 4.87 -1.17
C PHE A 157 -4.75 4.35 0.14
N ARG A 158 -4.23 3.13 0.07
CA ARG A 158 -3.44 2.50 1.11
C ARG A 158 -2.09 2.13 0.49
N ILE A 159 -1.05 2.80 0.94
CA ILE A 159 0.32 2.55 0.51
C ILE A 159 1.05 1.92 1.69
N THR A 160 1.71 0.80 1.43
CA THR A 160 2.54 0.11 2.41
C THR A 160 3.96 0.03 1.87
N ALA A 161 4.91 0.46 2.67
CA ALA A 161 6.32 0.43 2.33
C ALA A 161 7.16 -0.07 3.52
N ARG A 162 8.29 -0.70 3.22
CA ARG A 162 9.28 -1.07 4.24
C ARG A 162 10.20 0.10 4.54
N LYS A 163 10.42 0.37 5.83
CA LYS A 163 11.33 1.42 6.30
C LYS A 163 12.80 1.01 6.13
N TYR A 164 13.10 -0.23 6.47
CA TYR A 164 14.45 -0.81 6.41
C TYR A 164 14.37 -2.15 5.70
N PRO A 165 14.63 -2.22 4.37
CA PRO A 165 14.49 -3.46 3.60
C PRO A 165 15.24 -4.67 4.18
N GLU A 166 16.33 -4.41 4.91
CA GLU A 166 17.22 -5.39 5.53
C GLU A 166 16.62 -6.07 6.79
N LEU A 167 15.61 -5.47 7.43
CA LEU A 167 15.05 -5.93 8.72
C LEU A 167 13.73 -6.70 8.53
N GLN A 168 13.61 -7.88 9.15
CA GLN A 168 12.40 -8.70 9.09
C GLN A 168 11.48 -8.55 10.32
N GLU A 169 11.63 -7.47 11.09
CA GLU A 169 10.95 -7.30 12.38
C GLU A 169 9.56 -6.63 12.28
N ASN A 170 8.71 -6.92 13.28
CA ASN A 170 7.44 -6.23 13.50
C ASN A 170 7.69 -4.74 13.78
N GLY A 171 7.10 -3.86 12.96
CA GLY A 171 7.28 -2.40 13.06
C GLY A 171 8.08 -1.79 11.90
N ASN A 172 8.59 -2.61 10.99
CA ASN A 172 9.35 -2.17 9.82
C ASN A 172 8.49 -1.61 8.66
N TYR A 173 7.21 -1.33 8.90
CA TYR A 173 6.30 -0.86 7.85
C TYR A 173 5.88 0.59 8.09
N GLU A 174 5.88 1.36 7.02
CA GLU A 174 5.17 2.63 6.92
C GLU A 174 3.82 2.38 6.26
N PHE A 175 2.75 2.82 6.93
CA PHE A 175 1.39 2.78 6.41
C PHE A 175 0.93 4.20 6.14
N ILE A 176 0.56 4.45 4.89
CA ILE A 176 0.10 5.75 4.43
C ILE A 176 -1.31 5.60 3.89
N PHE A 177 -2.23 6.38 4.43
CA PHE A 177 -3.61 6.46 3.99
C PHE A 177 -3.82 7.81 3.30
N VAL A 178 -4.29 7.78 2.06
CA VAL A 178 -4.59 9.00 1.29
C VAL A 178 -6.03 8.99 0.85
N LYS A 179 -6.85 9.90 1.39
CA LYS A 179 -8.22 10.11 0.92
C LYS A 179 -8.24 11.22 -0.11
N ILE A 180 -8.72 10.93 -1.32
CA ILE A 180 -8.76 11.86 -2.45
C ILE A 180 -10.20 12.31 -2.69
N ILE A 181 -10.41 13.62 -2.65
CA ILE A 181 -11.66 14.30 -3.00
C ILE A 181 -11.31 15.38 -4.02
N ASP A 182 -11.61 15.12 -5.28
CA ASP A 182 -11.24 15.98 -6.42
C ASP A 182 -9.74 16.35 -6.42
N SER A 183 -9.44 17.64 -6.17
CA SER A 183 -8.09 18.23 -6.14
C SER A 183 -7.44 18.22 -4.76
N ARG A 184 -8.15 17.71 -3.75
CA ARG A 184 -7.70 17.68 -2.36
C ARG A 184 -7.39 16.26 -1.95
N ILE A 185 -6.36 16.13 -1.13
CA ILE A 185 -6.05 14.89 -0.46
C ILE A 185 -5.92 15.11 1.04
N THR A 186 -6.39 14.12 1.79
CA THR A 186 -6.15 14.01 3.22
C THR A 186 -5.16 12.87 3.43
N LEU A 187 -4.03 13.16 4.06
CA LEU A 187 -2.95 12.21 4.30
C LEU A 187 -2.89 11.86 5.78
N ASP A 188 -2.91 10.56 6.10
CA ASP A 188 -2.62 10.03 7.43
C ASP A 188 -1.43 9.08 7.36
N ARG A 189 -0.42 9.37 8.18
CA ARG A 189 0.83 8.59 8.32
C ARG A 189 1.13 8.24 9.79
N GLY A 190 0.11 8.23 10.64
CA GLY A 190 0.25 7.95 12.08
C GLY A 190 0.84 9.10 12.90
N LYS A 191 1.05 10.28 12.30
CA LYS A 191 1.56 11.51 12.93
C LYS A 191 0.50 12.64 12.93
N GLY A 192 -0.77 12.28 12.78
CA GLY A 192 -1.89 13.20 12.57
C GLY A 192 -2.31 13.29 11.11
N ILE A 193 -3.42 13.99 10.88
CA ILE A 193 -4.04 14.15 9.57
C ILE A 193 -3.59 15.48 8.95
N GLU A 194 -3.09 15.43 7.72
CA GLU A 194 -2.74 16.60 6.93
C GLU A 194 -3.64 16.76 5.71
N GLU A 195 -3.99 17.99 5.37
CA GLU A 195 -4.75 18.29 4.16
C GLU A 195 -3.85 18.98 3.14
N TRP A 196 -3.71 18.37 1.97
CA TRP A 196 -2.96 18.93 0.86
C TRP A 196 -3.89 19.22 -0.31
N ARG A 197 -3.61 20.29 -1.05
CA ARG A 197 -4.37 20.69 -2.24
C ARG A 197 -3.42 21.02 -3.37
N LYS A 198 -3.73 20.52 -4.55
CA LYS A 198 -3.02 20.91 -5.78
C LYS A 198 -4.03 21.37 -6.82
N ALA A 199 -4.04 22.67 -7.09
CA ALA A 199 -4.99 23.25 -8.05
C ALA A 199 -4.82 22.59 -9.43
N GLY A 200 -5.93 22.26 -10.08
CA GLY A 200 -5.95 21.59 -11.38
C GLY A 200 -5.77 20.07 -11.34
N PHE A 201 -5.41 19.46 -10.20
CA PHE A 201 -5.39 17.99 -10.09
C PHE A 201 -6.82 17.44 -9.99
N THR A 202 -7.10 16.40 -10.76
CA THR A 202 -8.26 15.52 -10.62
C THR A 202 -7.90 14.26 -9.81
N GLN A 203 -8.90 13.43 -9.48
CA GLN A 203 -8.61 12.11 -8.88
C GLN A 203 -7.74 11.24 -9.79
N GLY A 204 -7.96 11.30 -11.11
CA GLY A 204 -7.13 10.60 -12.10
C GLY A 204 -5.68 11.08 -12.07
N ASP A 205 -5.44 12.38 -11.94
CA ASP A 205 -4.08 12.93 -11.85
C ASP A 205 -3.36 12.48 -10.58
N TRP A 206 -4.07 12.39 -9.45
CA TRP A 206 -3.52 11.84 -8.20
C TRP A 206 -3.14 10.37 -8.35
N ILE A 207 -4.03 9.54 -8.93
CA ILE A 207 -3.76 8.12 -9.21
C ILE A 207 -2.51 7.99 -10.10
N ALA A 208 -2.48 8.72 -11.22
CA ALA A 208 -1.37 8.71 -12.16
C ALA A 208 -0.07 9.20 -11.51
N HIS A 209 -0.14 10.17 -10.61
CA HIS A 209 1.01 10.66 -9.86
C HIS A 209 1.57 9.59 -8.93
N PHE A 210 0.73 8.95 -8.09
CA PHE A 210 1.18 7.91 -7.17
C PHE A 210 1.77 6.70 -7.89
N LEU A 211 1.10 6.20 -8.93
CA LEU A 211 1.65 5.10 -9.74
C LEU A 211 2.99 5.50 -10.39
N SER A 212 3.08 6.72 -10.92
CA SER A 212 4.29 7.19 -11.61
C SER A 212 5.50 7.34 -10.70
N ILE A 213 5.35 7.76 -9.45
CA ILE A 213 6.50 8.00 -8.55
C ILE A 213 7.08 6.69 -8.00
N PHE A 214 6.28 5.63 -7.94
CA PHE A 214 6.72 4.30 -7.50
C PHE A 214 7.02 3.35 -8.67
N ASN A 215 7.05 3.87 -9.90
CA ASN A 215 7.26 3.09 -11.13
C ASN A 215 6.27 1.92 -11.30
N GLU A 216 5.06 2.05 -10.77
CA GLU A 216 4.00 1.06 -10.90
C GLU A 216 3.22 1.27 -12.20
N SER A 217 3.07 0.19 -12.97
CA SER A 217 2.27 0.20 -14.22
C SER A 217 0.83 -0.27 -14.02
N MET A 218 0.54 -0.92 -12.90
CA MET A 218 -0.81 -1.36 -12.53
C MET A 218 -1.02 -1.26 -11.02
N LEU A 219 -2.27 -1.16 -10.61
CA LEU A 219 -2.62 -1.18 -9.20
C LEU A 219 -2.62 -2.61 -8.64
N CYS A 220 -2.09 -2.82 -7.42
CA CYS A 220 -2.10 -4.15 -6.79
C CYS A 220 -3.53 -4.62 -6.47
N SER A 221 -4.37 -3.74 -5.92
CA SER A 221 -5.74 -4.08 -5.54
C SER A 221 -6.68 -2.89 -5.64
N LEU A 222 -7.79 -3.03 -6.35
CA LEU A 222 -8.90 -2.08 -6.42
C LEU A 222 -10.12 -2.65 -5.71
N MET A 223 -10.63 -1.99 -4.67
CA MET A 223 -11.82 -2.40 -3.93
C MET A 223 -13.00 -1.48 -4.26
N ILE A 224 -14.15 -2.07 -4.56
CA ILE A 224 -15.42 -1.36 -4.73
C ILE A 224 -16.32 -1.74 -3.56
N GLY A 225 -16.78 -0.75 -2.80
CA GLY A 225 -17.61 -1.02 -1.64
C GLY A 225 -18.66 0.03 -1.33
N GLY A 226 -19.82 -0.46 -0.87
CA GLY A 226 -20.99 0.33 -0.52
C GLY A 226 -21.84 0.71 -1.73
N ASN A 227 -22.58 1.81 -1.60
CA ASN A 227 -23.47 2.34 -2.61
C ASN A 227 -22.70 3.24 -3.58
N VAL A 228 -22.05 2.61 -4.56
CA VAL A 228 -21.39 3.30 -5.67
C VAL A 228 -22.37 3.37 -6.85
N SER A 229 -22.42 4.48 -7.57
CA SER A 229 -23.30 4.65 -8.72
C SER A 229 -22.72 4.05 -10.00
N HIS A 230 -23.58 3.78 -10.99
CA HIS A 230 -23.14 3.30 -12.30
C HIS A 230 -22.22 4.28 -13.03
N ILE A 231 -22.47 5.58 -12.87
CA ILE A 231 -21.64 6.66 -13.42
C ILE A 231 -20.26 6.62 -12.77
N ARG A 232 -20.22 6.42 -11.44
CA ARG A 232 -18.96 6.31 -10.72
C ARG A 232 -18.13 5.12 -11.18
N LEU A 233 -18.75 3.98 -11.51
CA LEU A 233 -18.06 2.82 -12.10
C LEU A 233 -17.44 3.14 -13.47
N ASP A 234 -18.15 3.87 -14.33
CA ASP A 234 -17.62 4.28 -15.63
C ASP A 234 -16.40 5.18 -15.45
N TYR A 235 -16.50 6.15 -14.53
CA TYR A 235 -15.36 7.00 -14.18
C TYR A 235 -14.17 6.21 -13.60
N VAL A 236 -14.42 5.20 -12.75
CA VAL A 236 -13.35 4.28 -12.27
C VAL A 236 -12.67 3.55 -13.42
N LYS A 237 -13.45 3.04 -14.38
CA LYS A 237 -12.93 2.34 -15.55
C LYS A 237 -12.03 3.25 -16.41
N GLU A 238 -12.35 4.55 -16.47
CA GLU A 238 -11.58 5.54 -17.23
C GLU A 238 -10.27 5.94 -16.55
N ILE A 239 -10.27 6.16 -15.23
CA ILE A 239 -9.10 6.70 -14.51
C ILE A 239 -8.05 5.66 -14.12
N TYR A 240 -8.43 4.37 -14.06
CA TYR A 240 -7.50 3.29 -13.73
C TYR A 240 -7.00 2.59 -15.01
N PRO A 241 -5.68 2.48 -15.23
CA PRO A 241 -5.15 1.82 -16.42
C PRO A 241 -5.41 0.32 -16.42
N LYS A 242 -4.95 -0.37 -15.36
CA LYS A 242 -5.19 -1.79 -15.05
C LYS A 242 -5.03 -2.02 -13.54
N CYS A 243 -5.65 -3.07 -13.03
CA CYS A 243 -5.42 -3.59 -11.71
C CYS A 243 -5.15 -5.10 -11.76
N LYS A 244 -4.24 -5.54 -10.88
CA LYS A 244 -3.96 -6.96 -10.69
C LYS A 244 -5.19 -7.67 -10.13
N LYS A 245 -5.74 -7.13 -9.04
CA LYS A 245 -6.90 -7.69 -8.36
C LYS A 245 -8.00 -6.65 -8.17
N LEU A 246 -9.22 -7.02 -8.54
CA LEU A 246 -10.43 -6.24 -8.25
C LEU A 246 -11.28 -6.97 -7.22
N VAL A 247 -11.71 -6.27 -6.18
CA VAL A 247 -12.53 -6.83 -5.11
C VAL A 247 -13.87 -6.10 -5.06
N ILE A 248 -14.97 -6.81 -5.23
CA ILE A 248 -16.31 -6.31 -4.96
C ILE A 248 -16.71 -6.78 -3.57
N THR A 249 -16.88 -5.83 -2.65
CA THR A 249 -17.13 -6.11 -1.23
C THR A 249 -18.59 -6.51 -0.96
N GLU A 250 -18.81 -7.08 0.22
CA GLU A 250 -20.11 -7.53 0.70
C GLU A 250 -21.14 -6.42 0.97
N HIS A 251 -20.66 -5.17 1.04
CA HIS A 251 -21.50 -4.00 1.31
C HIS A 251 -22.28 -3.51 0.08
N CYS A 252 -22.03 -4.07 -1.11
CA CYS A 252 -22.74 -3.72 -2.33
C CYS A 252 -24.13 -4.40 -2.40
N SER A 253 -25.09 -3.76 -3.07
CA SER A 253 -26.39 -4.39 -3.38
C SER A 253 -26.22 -5.51 -4.43
N LEU A 254 -27.15 -6.47 -4.46
CA LEU A 254 -27.05 -7.63 -5.35
C LEU A 254 -27.09 -7.25 -6.84
N GLU A 255 -28.01 -6.37 -7.22
CA GLU A 255 -28.11 -5.83 -8.58
C GLU A 255 -26.82 -5.12 -9.01
N PHE A 256 -26.19 -4.40 -8.08
CA PHE A 256 -24.96 -3.66 -8.35
C PHE A 256 -23.76 -4.57 -8.58
N ILE A 257 -23.61 -5.69 -7.85
CA ILE A 257 -22.43 -6.55 -7.95
C ILE A 257 -22.24 -7.06 -9.38
N LYS A 258 -23.31 -7.51 -10.04
CA LYS A 258 -23.25 -8.00 -11.43
C LYS A 258 -22.76 -6.89 -12.37
N ILE A 259 -23.34 -5.70 -12.23
CA ILE A 259 -23.02 -4.57 -13.09
C ILE A 259 -21.58 -4.09 -12.84
N ALA A 260 -21.14 -4.03 -11.58
CA ALA A 260 -19.77 -3.70 -11.23
C ALA A 260 -18.77 -4.72 -11.80
N PHE A 261 -19.09 -6.02 -11.72
CA PHE A 261 -18.27 -7.07 -12.29
C PHE A 261 -18.11 -6.87 -13.80
N LEU A 262 -19.21 -6.79 -14.54
CA LEU A 262 -19.19 -6.69 -16.00
C LEU A 262 -18.61 -5.36 -16.50
N LYS A 263 -18.78 -4.26 -15.78
CA LYS A 263 -18.17 -2.97 -16.15
C LYS A 263 -16.66 -2.95 -15.94
N LEU A 264 -16.18 -3.55 -14.85
CA LEU A 264 -14.78 -3.40 -14.41
C LEU A 264 -13.88 -4.60 -14.71
N PHE A 265 -14.40 -5.78 -15.12
CA PHE A 265 -13.53 -6.88 -15.54
C PHE A 265 -12.50 -6.51 -16.62
N PRO A 266 -12.75 -5.57 -17.58
CA PRO A 266 -11.76 -5.27 -18.62
C PRO A 266 -10.47 -4.65 -18.10
N ILE A 267 -10.49 -4.05 -16.90
CA ILE A 267 -9.31 -3.46 -16.26
C ILE A 267 -8.65 -4.40 -15.26
N ALA A 268 -9.24 -5.57 -14.97
CA ALA A 268 -8.79 -6.49 -13.93
C ALA A 268 -8.14 -7.76 -14.51
N GLU A 269 -7.05 -8.22 -13.89
CA GLU A 269 -6.51 -9.56 -14.19
C GLU A 269 -7.19 -10.64 -13.34
N GLU A 270 -7.46 -10.32 -12.08
CA GLU A 270 -8.07 -11.17 -11.08
C GLU A 270 -9.31 -10.48 -10.49
N MET A 271 -10.38 -11.23 -10.26
CA MET A 271 -11.59 -10.72 -9.62
C MET A 271 -11.97 -11.53 -8.38
N GLU A 272 -12.35 -10.83 -7.31
CA GLU A 272 -12.89 -11.41 -6.09
C GLU A 272 -14.24 -10.78 -5.78
N VAL A 273 -15.24 -11.62 -5.50
CA VAL A 273 -16.58 -11.18 -5.11
C VAL A 273 -16.88 -11.73 -3.72
N ARG A 274 -17.06 -10.83 -2.74
CA ARG A 274 -17.27 -11.19 -1.32
C ARG A 274 -18.73 -11.35 -0.91
N LYS A 275 -19.63 -11.40 -1.89
CA LYS A 275 -21.06 -11.58 -1.67
C LYS A 275 -21.68 -12.41 -2.78
N HIS A 276 -22.71 -13.15 -2.43
CA HIS A 276 -23.46 -13.93 -3.40
C HIS A 276 -24.10 -13.01 -4.44
N MET A 277 -24.05 -13.37 -5.73
CA MET A 277 -24.55 -12.52 -6.82
C MET A 277 -26.03 -12.71 -7.18
N PHE A 278 -26.67 -13.73 -6.60
CA PHE A 278 -28.01 -14.17 -7.00
C PHE A 278 -28.91 -14.41 -5.80
N GLU A 279 -30.21 -14.12 -5.93
CA GLU A 279 -31.19 -14.49 -4.90
C GLU A 279 -31.72 -15.91 -5.12
N ASN A 280 -32.08 -16.26 -6.36
CA ASN A 280 -32.80 -17.50 -6.68
C ASN A 280 -32.21 -18.31 -7.84
N GLU A 281 -31.57 -17.66 -8.83
CA GLU A 281 -31.01 -18.32 -10.03
C GLU A 281 -29.49 -18.18 -10.08
N ASN A 282 -28.77 -19.27 -9.87
CA ASN A 282 -27.30 -19.30 -9.94
C ASN A 282 -26.84 -19.49 -11.39
N ASP A 283 -26.95 -18.43 -12.19
CA ASP A 283 -26.31 -18.40 -13.52
C ASP A 283 -24.98 -17.65 -13.47
N VAL A 284 -23.92 -18.37 -13.10
CA VAL A 284 -22.55 -17.84 -13.09
C VAL A 284 -21.85 -17.95 -14.45
N SER A 285 -22.51 -18.54 -15.46
CA SER A 285 -21.86 -18.93 -16.72
C SER A 285 -21.27 -17.72 -17.46
N GLU A 286 -21.99 -16.61 -17.51
CA GLU A 286 -21.52 -15.36 -18.11
C GLU A 286 -20.21 -14.87 -17.48
N PHE A 287 -20.06 -15.01 -16.16
CA PHE A 287 -18.86 -14.58 -15.44
C PHE A 287 -17.69 -15.55 -15.64
N LEU A 288 -17.99 -16.84 -15.79
CA LEU A 288 -16.99 -17.92 -15.90
C LEU A 288 -16.39 -18.06 -17.31
N THR A 289 -17.06 -17.51 -18.32
CA THR A 289 -16.60 -17.50 -19.72
C THR A 289 -15.70 -16.30 -20.05
N LEU A 290 -15.50 -15.39 -19.09
CA LEU A 290 -14.62 -14.23 -19.24
C LEU A 290 -13.14 -14.63 -19.22
N ASN A 291 -12.33 -13.95 -20.03
CA ASN A 291 -10.90 -14.19 -20.26
C ASN A 291 -10.01 -13.72 -19.07
N LEU A 292 -10.38 -14.04 -17.84
CA LEU A 292 -9.66 -13.61 -16.62
C LEU A 292 -8.55 -14.60 -16.22
N LYS A 293 -7.53 -14.10 -15.51
CA LYS A 293 -6.50 -14.97 -14.89
C LYS A 293 -7.05 -15.65 -13.66
N SER A 294 -7.82 -14.94 -12.83
CA SER A 294 -8.44 -15.56 -11.67
C SER A 294 -9.81 -14.99 -11.36
N VAL A 295 -10.71 -15.86 -10.90
CA VAL A 295 -11.98 -15.46 -10.28
C VAL A 295 -12.13 -16.19 -8.95
N CYS A 296 -12.46 -15.45 -7.91
CA CYS A 296 -12.72 -15.94 -6.57
C CYS A 296 -14.12 -15.51 -6.11
N PHE A 297 -15.01 -16.48 -5.89
CA PHE A 297 -16.27 -16.25 -5.19
C PHE A 297 -16.08 -16.55 -3.71
N ASP A 298 -15.84 -15.49 -2.93
CA ASP A 298 -15.52 -15.55 -1.50
C ASP A 298 -16.74 -15.21 -0.64
N TYR A 299 -17.74 -16.08 -0.66
CA TYR A 299 -18.91 -15.92 0.19
C TYR A 299 -19.36 -17.28 0.74
N TRP A 300 -19.44 -17.36 2.06
CA TRP A 300 -19.81 -18.57 2.79
C TRP A 300 -21.29 -18.72 3.16
N PRO A 301 -22.01 -17.64 3.57
CA PRO A 301 -23.37 -17.79 4.08
C PRO A 301 -24.33 -18.47 3.11
N ASN A 302 -24.27 -18.13 1.82
CA ASN A 302 -25.10 -18.73 0.78
C ASN A 302 -24.25 -19.53 -0.20
N PRO A 303 -24.55 -20.83 -0.40
CA PRO A 303 -23.78 -21.66 -1.29
C PRO A 303 -23.95 -21.32 -2.78
N TRP A 304 -22.86 -21.41 -3.54
CA TRP A 304 -22.88 -21.26 -5.00
C TRP A 304 -23.25 -22.58 -5.65
N LYS A 305 -24.39 -22.62 -6.35
CA LYS A 305 -24.78 -23.80 -7.14
C LYS A 305 -24.12 -23.70 -8.51
N LEU A 306 -23.12 -24.55 -8.74
CA LEU A 306 -22.43 -24.64 -10.03
C LEU A 306 -23.05 -25.77 -10.84
N LYS A 307 -23.31 -25.51 -12.12
CA LYS A 307 -23.69 -26.55 -13.07
C LYS A 307 -22.43 -27.18 -13.64
N LEU A 308 -22.56 -28.41 -14.10
CA LEU A 308 -21.49 -29.09 -14.83
C LEU A 308 -21.03 -28.24 -16.04
N ASP A 309 -21.98 -27.71 -16.80
CA ASP A 309 -21.70 -26.93 -18.01
C ASP A 309 -20.91 -25.65 -17.72
N ASP A 310 -21.09 -25.06 -16.54
CA ASP A 310 -20.32 -23.88 -16.09
C ASP A 310 -18.82 -24.21 -15.99
N LEU A 311 -18.48 -25.40 -15.48
CA LEU A 311 -17.09 -25.86 -15.39
C LEU A 311 -16.56 -26.33 -16.75
N LEU A 312 -17.42 -26.89 -17.60
CA LEU A 312 -17.03 -27.34 -18.94
C LEU A 312 -16.73 -26.17 -19.88
N THR A 313 -17.37 -25.02 -19.70
CA THR A 313 -17.22 -23.80 -20.53
C THR A 313 -16.28 -22.76 -19.93
N LEU A 314 -15.57 -23.13 -18.85
CA LEU A 314 -14.72 -22.25 -18.08
C LEU A 314 -13.57 -21.68 -18.93
N ASN A 315 -13.50 -20.35 -19.02
CA ASN A 315 -12.46 -19.61 -19.73
C ASN A 315 -11.57 -18.81 -18.76
N ILE A 316 -11.40 -19.32 -17.54
CA ILE A 316 -10.61 -18.70 -16.47
C ILE A 316 -9.43 -19.61 -16.13
N THR A 317 -8.27 -19.02 -15.83
CA THR A 317 -7.06 -19.81 -15.48
C THR A 317 -7.16 -20.40 -14.08
N ASN A 318 -7.54 -19.60 -13.07
CA ASN A 318 -7.67 -20.02 -11.69
C ASN A 318 -9.05 -19.67 -11.13
N LEU A 319 -9.90 -20.68 -10.93
CA LEU A 319 -11.22 -20.53 -10.33
C LEU A 319 -11.19 -20.97 -8.86
N THR A 320 -11.66 -20.12 -7.96
CA THR A 320 -11.94 -20.49 -6.56
C THR A 320 -13.38 -20.15 -6.22
N VAL A 321 -14.12 -21.11 -5.67
CA VAL A 321 -15.49 -20.89 -5.20
C VAL A 321 -15.61 -21.42 -3.78
N LYS A 322 -15.97 -20.55 -2.84
CA LYS A 322 -16.27 -20.94 -1.46
C LYS A 322 -17.74 -21.35 -1.34
N ALA A 323 -18.04 -22.28 -0.44
CA ALA A 323 -19.38 -22.86 -0.28
C ALA A 323 -20.02 -23.34 -1.59
N ALA A 324 -19.28 -24.03 -2.47
CA ALA A 324 -19.84 -24.60 -3.69
C ALA A 324 -20.76 -25.81 -3.39
N ILE A 325 -21.90 -25.89 -4.07
CA ILE A 325 -22.74 -27.08 -4.16
C ILE A 325 -22.39 -27.80 -5.46
N PHE A 326 -21.81 -28.98 -5.33
CA PHE A 326 -21.51 -29.87 -6.44
C PHE A 326 -21.48 -31.31 -5.92
N THR A 327 -22.32 -32.16 -6.48
CA THR A 327 -22.52 -33.54 -6.02
C THR A 327 -21.40 -34.47 -6.49
N GLU A 328 -21.20 -35.59 -5.79
CA GLU A 328 -20.23 -36.61 -6.19
C GLU A 328 -20.50 -37.16 -7.60
N LYS A 329 -21.77 -37.27 -7.98
CA LYS A 329 -22.18 -37.68 -9.34
C LYS A 329 -21.77 -36.65 -10.39
N GLU A 330 -21.94 -35.36 -10.10
CA GLU A 330 -21.50 -34.29 -11.00
C GLU A 330 -19.97 -34.28 -11.12
N TRP A 331 -19.25 -34.50 -10.01
CA TRP A 331 -17.79 -34.65 -10.02
C TRP A 331 -17.32 -35.83 -10.88
N ASN A 332 -17.94 -36.99 -10.70
CA ASN A 332 -17.64 -38.17 -11.51
C ASN A 332 -17.89 -37.91 -13.00
N ARG A 333 -19.00 -37.23 -13.33
CA ARG A 333 -19.34 -36.87 -14.71
C ARG A 333 -18.34 -35.87 -15.29
N PHE A 334 -17.96 -34.84 -14.54
CA PHE A 334 -16.92 -33.88 -14.91
C PHE A 334 -15.60 -34.58 -15.26
N LEU A 335 -15.13 -35.47 -14.39
CA LEU A 335 -13.88 -36.21 -14.61
C LEU A 335 -13.94 -37.12 -15.85
N LYS A 336 -15.06 -37.82 -16.04
CA LYS A 336 -15.28 -38.67 -17.23
C LYS A 336 -15.29 -37.84 -18.51
N LEU A 337 -15.88 -36.64 -18.49
CA LEU A 337 -15.87 -35.74 -19.64
C LEU A 337 -14.49 -35.17 -19.91
N TRP A 338 -13.75 -34.78 -18.86
CA TRP A 338 -12.35 -34.35 -18.99
C TRP A 338 -11.47 -35.41 -19.66
N MET A 339 -11.60 -36.68 -19.23
CA MET A 339 -10.86 -37.81 -19.79
C MET A 339 -11.19 -38.09 -21.26
N LYS A 340 -12.40 -37.76 -21.73
CA LYS A 340 -12.81 -37.98 -23.13
C LYS A 340 -12.21 -36.98 -24.12
N GLY A 341 -11.47 -35.96 -23.64
CA GLY A 341 -10.69 -35.06 -24.49
C GLY A 341 -11.55 -33.98 -25.13
N SER A 342 -11.89 -32.93 -24.37
CA SER A 342 -12.38 -31.67 -24.95
C SER A 342 -11.30 -30.59 -24.88
N HIS A 343 -11.30 -29.69 -25.89
CA HIS A 343 -10.41 -28.53 -25.95
C HIS A 343 -10.75 -27.47 -24.89
N THR A 344 -11.93 -27.57 -24.26
CA THR A 344 -12.40 -26.63 -23.25
C THR A 344 -11.58 -26.63 -21.96
N PHE A 345 -10.73 -27.64 -21.73
CA PHE A 345 -9.90 -27.76 -20.53
C PHE A 345 -8.45 -27.30 -20.71
N TYR A 346 -8.08 -26.70 -21.84
CA TYR A 346 -6.68 -26.27 -22.05
C TYR A 346 -6.30 -25.02 -21.27
N ARG A 347 -7.30 -24.24 -20.84
CA ARG A 347 -7.07 -22.96 -20.19
C ARG A 347 -7.03 -23.04 -18.66
N PRO A 348 -7.98 -23.71 -17.97
CA PRO A 348 -7.92 -23.80 -16.52
C PRO A 348 -6.63 -24.48 -16.08
N LYS A 349 -5.92 -23.87 -15.14
CA LYS A 349 -4.77 -24.45 -14.41
C LYS A 349 -5.18 -24.91 -13.03
N LEU A 350 -6.12 -24.20 -12.40
CA LEU A 350 -6.61 -24.50 -11.07
C LEU A 350 -8.12 -24.31 -10.98
N ILE A 351 -8.83 -25.32 -10.46
CA ILE A 351 -10.21 -25.18 -9.98
C ILE A 351 -10.24 -25.63 -8.53
N LYS A 352 -10.63 -24.74 -7.62
CA LYS A 352 -10.77 -25.03 -6.19
C LYS A 352 -12.19 -24.75 -5.73
N LEU A 353 -12.93 -25.81 -5.43
CA LEU A 353 -14.27 -25.69 -4.87
C LEU A 353 -14.23 -26.08 -3.39
N THR A 354 -14.49 -25.11 -2.52
CA THR A 354 -14.62 -25.35 -1.08
C THR A 354 -16.07 -25.66 -0.77
N LEU A 355 -16.31 -26.74 -0.04
CA LEU A 355 -17.63 -27.25 0.30
C LEU A 355 -18.14 -26.58 1.57
N ARG A 356 -19.46 -26.65 1.79
CA ARG A 356 -20.07 -26.15 3.02
C ARG A 356 -19.48 -26.88 4.24
N ARG A 357 -19.32 -26.16 5.35
CA ARG A 357 -18.80 -26.70 6.61
C ARG A 357 -19.60 -27.96 7.01
N GLY A 358 -18.88 -29.03 7.34
CA GLY A 358 -19.47 -30.32 7.74
C GLY A 358 -19.77 -31.28 6.58
N MET A 359 -19.73 -30.82 5.32
CA MET A 359 -19.84 -31.73 4.18
C MET A 359 -18.53 -32.49 3.94
N ARG A 360 -18.66 -33.79 3.64
CA ARG A 360 -17.56 -34.66 3.26
C ARG A 360 -17.84 -35.22 1.87
N VAL A 361 -16.83 -35.19 1.00
CA VAL A 361 -16.91 -35.83 -0.31
C VAL A 361 -16.72 -37.32 -0.16
N ASN A 362 -17.67 -38.10 -0.66
CA ASN A 362 -17.42 -39.53 -0.85
C ASN A 362 -16.48 -39.74 -2.06
N ARG A 363 -15.20 -39.96 -1.79
CA ARG A 363 -14.16 -40.17 -2.81
C ARG A 363 -14.45 -41.38 -3.69
N GLU A 364 -15.02 -42.44 -3.13
CA GLU A 364 -15.33 -43.67 -3.88
C GLU A 364 -16.36 -43.40 -4.98
N GLU A 365 -17.40 -42.61 -4.67
CA GLU A 365 -18.41 -42.22 -5.65
C GLU A 365 -17.86 -41.24 -6.69
N VAL A 366 -17.00 -40.29 -6.30
CA VAL A 366 -16.33 -39.37 -7.24
C VAL A 366 -15.49 -40.12 -8.27
N PHE A 367 -14.69 -41.10 -7.83
CA PHE A 367 -13.78 -41.85 -8.71
C PHE A 367 -14.38 -43.14 -9.28
N LYS A 368 -15.67 -43.39 -9.08
CA LYS A 368 -16.36 -44.61 -9.52
C LYS A 368 -16.22 -44.85 -11.02
N GLY A 369 -15.58 -45.97 -11.36
CA GLY A 369 -15.32 -46.35 -12.76
C GLY A 369 -14.24 -45.51 -13.46
N ILE A 370 -13.37 -44.84 -12.70
CA ILE A 370 -12.23 -44.07 -13.20
C ILE A 370 -10.93 -44.68 -12.67
N LYS A 371 -9.99 -44.96 -13.56
CA LYS A 371 -8.64 -45.39 -13.18
C LYS A 371 -7.80 -44.17 -12.83
N TYR A 372 -7.11 -44.20 -11.69
CA TYR A 372 -6.21 -43.14 -11.24
C TYR A 372 -5.00 -43.73 -10.51
N GLN A 373 -3.95 -42.92 -10.37
CA GLN A 373 -2.77 -43.23 -9.55
C GLN A 373 -2.73 -42.31 -8.34
N ILE A 374 -2.13 -42.75 -7.23
CA ILE A 374 -1.92 -41.89 -6.06
C ILE A 374 -0.48 -41.41 -6.08
N VAL A 375 -0.27 -40.08 -6.06
CA VAL A 375 1.05 -39.45 -5.99
C VAL A 375 0.97 -38.28 -5.02
N ASP A 376 1.84 -38.23 -4.02
CA ASP A 376 1.89 -37.18 -2.99
C ASP A 376 0.52 -36.85 -2.38
N HIS A 377 -0.23 -37.90 -2.01
CA HIS A 377 -1.60 -37.81 -1.47
C HIS A 377 -2.64 -37.19 -2.42
N LYS A 378 -2.33 -37.03 -3.71
CA LYS A 378 -3.26 -36.58 -4.77
C LYS A 378 -3.64 -37.75 -5.69
N HIS A 379 -4.84 -37.67 -6.25
CA HIS A 379 -5.30 -38.58 -7.30
C HIS A 379 -4.87 -38.01 -8.66
N ARG A 380 -3.95 -38.70 -9.34
CA ARG A 380 -3.47 -38.37 -10.68
C ARG A 380 -4.27 -39.13 -11.73
N LEU A 381 -4.90 -38.39 -12.63
CA LEU A 381 -5.56 -38.91 -13.83
C LEU A 381 -4.72 -38.52 -15.05
N ARG A 382 -4.59 -39.44 -16.00
CA ARG A 382 -3.88 -39.22 -17.26
C ARG A 382 -4.84 -39.39 -18.43
N ARG A 383 -4.87 -38.40 -19.31
CA ARG A 383 -5.67 -38.40 -20.53
C ARG A 383 -4.87 -38.98 -21.70
N ALA A 384 -5.57 -39.41 -22.75
CA ALA A 384 -4.95 -40.08 -23.90
C ALA A 384 -3.93 -39.22 -24.66
N ASP A 385 -4.08 -37.88 -24.61
CA ASP A 385 -3.16 -36.90 -25.18
C ASP A 385 -1.95 -36.58 -24.28
N GLY A 386 -1.78 -37.31 -23.18
CA GLY A 386 -0.68 -37.12 -22.23
C GLY A 386 -0.92 -36.05 -21.18
N LYS A 387 -2.04 -35.31 -21.22
CA LYS A 387 -2.39 -34.32 -20.20
C LYS A 387 -2.71 -34.98 -18.86
N GLU A 388 -2.33 -34.31 -17.78
CA GLU A 388 -2.51 -34.81 -16.42
C GLU A 388 -3.40 -33.87 -15.60
N LEU A 389 -4.16 -34.48 -14.70
CA LEU A 389 -5.00 -33.80 -13.72
C LEU A 389 -4.68 -34.36 -12.35
N LEU A 390 -4.19 -33.48 -11.46
CA LEU A 390 -3.98 -33.81 -10.06
C LEU A 390 -5.16 -33.34 -9.25
N ILE A 391 -5.74 -34.23 -8.45
CA ILE A 391 -6.92 -33.94 -7.67
C ILE A 391 -6.59 -34.14 -6.20
N SER A 392 -6.78 -33.09 -5.40
CA SER A 392 -6.71 -33.19 -3.94
C SER A 392 -8.10 -33.07 -3.33
N CYS A 393 -8.42 -34.02 -2.46
CA CYS A 393 -9.65 -34.06 -1.70
C CYS A 393 -9.33 -33.83 -0.22
N SER A 394 -9.16 -32.56 0.18
CA SER A 394 -8.91 -32.20 1.59
C SER A 394 -10.22 -32.09 2.38
N TRP A 395 -10.13 -31.93 3.70
CA TRP A 395 -11.30 -31.66 4.53
C TRP A 395 -12.01 -30.39 4.03
N GLY A 396 -13.20 -30.58 3.44
CA GLY A 396 -14.06 -29.50 2.97
C GLY A 396 -13.64 -28.83 1.66
N ALA A 397 -12.75 -29.41 0.85
CA ALA A 397 -12.46 -28.85 -0.47
C ALA A 397 -12.05 -29.92 -1.50
N MET A 398 -12.39 -29.64 -2.76
CA MET A 398 -11.87 -30.36 -3.91
C MET A 398 -11.06 -29.41 -4.78
N THR A 399 -9.82 -29.78 -5.07
CA THR A 399 -8.91 -28.98 -5.91
C THR A 399 -8.45 -29.79 -7.09
N PHE A 400 -8.48 -29.18 -8.27
CA PHE A 400 -8.05 -29.73 -9.55
C PHE A 400 -6.90 -28.90 -10.09
N GLU A 401 -5.77 -29.53 -10.34
CA GLU A 401 -4.58 -28.91 -10.92
C GLU A 401 -4.31 -29.55 -12.28
N PHE A 402 -4.44 -28.75 -13.34
CA PHE A 402 -4.26 -29.19 -14.72
C PHE A 402 -2.81 -28.95 -15.15
N GLN A 403 -2.13 -29.98 -15.65
CA GLN A 403 -0.70 -29.94 -16.03
C GLN A 403 -0.50 -29.83 -17.55
#